data_AF-A0A4P9Z621-F1
#
_entry.id   AF-A0A4P9Z621-F1
#
_cell.length_a   1.000
_cell.length_b   1.000
_cell.length_c   1.000
_cell.angle_alpha   90.00
_cell.angle_beta   90.00
_cell.angle_gamma   90.00
#
_symmetry.space_group_name_H-M   'P 1'
#
loop_
_entity.id
_entity.type
_entity.pdbx_description
1 polymer ?
#
loop_
_entity_poly.entity_id
_entity_poly.type
_entity_poly.pdbx_seq_one_letter_code
_entity_poly.pdbx_strand_id
1 'polypeptide(L)' 'MSALGKFNHLLVNTLFKRNSVFLTGIFAGAFAFEVGYDGLTDRIWRRLNEGRTWDDIKDRYTS' A
#
# COMPACT_ATOMS: atom_id res chain seq x y z
N MET A 1 -26.21 -6.08 19.88
CA MET A 1 -24.96 -6.31 19.12
C MET A 1 -23.98 -5.18 19.41
N SER A 2 -22.71 -5.51 19.70
CA SER A 2 -21.64 -4.54 19.95
C SER A 2 -21.32 -3.72 18.69
N ALA A 3 -20.66 -2.56 18.85
CA ALA A 3 -20.23 -1.73 17.73
C ALA A 3 -19.33 -2.49 16.74
N LEU A 4 -18.42 -3.33 17.26
CA LEU A 4 -17.60 -4.23 16.46
C LEU A 4 -18.44 -5.23 15.64
N GLY A 5 -19.51 -5.77 16.25
CA GLY A 5 -20.44 -6.67 15.56
C GLY A 5 -21.20 -5.98 14.41
N LYS A 6 -21.61 -4.72 14.61
CA LYS A 6 -22.26 -3.91 13.56
C LYS A 6 -21.30 -3.62 12.40
N PHE A 7 -20.05 -3.27 12.72
CA PHE A 7 -19.01 -3.03 11.72
C PHE A 7 -18.70 -4.27 10.90
N ASN A 8 -18.49 -5.42 11.55
CA ASN A 8 -18.25 -6.69 10.85
C ASN A 8 -19.41 -7.07 9.94
N HIS A 9 -20.65 -6.92 10.42
CA HIS A 9 -21.84 -7.21 9.62
C HIS A 9 -21.94 -6.30 8.39
N LEU A 10 -21.53 -5.02 8.52
CA LEU A 10 -21.46 -4.09 7.40
C LEU A 10 -20.43 -4.57 6.38
N LEU A 11 -19.18 -4.79 6.80
CA LEU A 11 -18.10 -5.26 5.90
C LEU A 11 -18.45 -6.55 5.15
N VAL A 12 -18.99 -7.54 5.85
CA VAL A 12 -19.35 -8.82 5.23
C VAL A 12 -20.41 -8.62 4.15
N ASN A 13 -21.49 -7.89 4.45
CA ASN A 13 -22.56 -7.71 3.48
C ASN A 13 -22.19 -6.79 2.31
N THR A 14 -21.28 -5.83 2.52
CA THR A 14 -20.90 -4.86 1.47
C THR A 14 -19.75 -5.35 0.60
N LEU A 15 -18.73 -6.01 1.17
CA LEU A 15 -17.49 -6.33 0.46
C LEU A 15 -17.26 -7.83 0.26
N PHE A 16 -17.61 -8.68 1.24
CA PHE A 16 -17.20 -10.09 1.21
C PHE A 16 -18.27 -11.08 0.73
N LYS A 17 -19.55 -10.70 0.71
CA LYS A 17 -20.67 -11.62 0.41
C LYS A 17 -20.89 -11.90 -1.07
N ARG A 18 -20.55 -10.97 -1.96
CA ARG A 18 -20.76 -11.11 -3.41
C ARG A 18 -19.42 -11.29 -4.10
N ASN A 19 -19.20 -12.43 -4.77
CA ASN A 19 -17.91 -12.76 -5.40
C ASN A 19 -17.39 -11.65 -6.34
N SER A 20 -18.25 -11.07 -7.18
CA SER A 20 -17.84 -9.99 -8.10
C SER A 20 -17.36 -8.73 -7.35
N VAL A 21 -18.06 -8.34 -6.28
CA VAL A 21 -17.67 -7.20 -5.43
C VAL A 21 -16.40 -7.52 -4.67
N PHE A 22 -16.28 -8.74 -4.16
CA PHE A 22 -15.10 -9.21 -3.43
C PHE A 22 -13.84 -9.17 -4.31
N LEU A 23 -13.89 -9.78 -5.50
CA LEU A 23 -12.79 -9.78 -6.47
C LEU A 23 -12.41 -8.36 -6.90
N THR A 24 -13.40 -7.52 -7.22
CA THR A 24 -13.16 -6.12 -7.59
C THR A 24 -12.54 -5.34 -6.43
N GLY A 25 -13.00 -5.58 -5.21
CA GLY A 25 -12.46 -4.98 -4.00
C GLY A 25 -11.01 -5.40 -3.73
N ILE A 26 -10.67 -6.66 -3.98
CA ILE A 26 -9.28 -7.13 -3.91
C ILE A 26 -8.42 -6.40 -4.93
N PHE A 27 -8.84 -6.32 -6.20
CA PHE A 27 -8.03 -5.66 -7.23
C PHE A 27 -7.86 -4.16 -6.97
N ALA A 28 -8.94 -3.46 -6.62
CA ALA A 28 -8.88 -2.05 -6.28
C ALA A 28 -8.03 -1.81 -5.03
N GLY A 29 -8.17 -2.67 -4.01
CA GLY A 29 -7.38 -2.61 -2.78
C GLY A 29 -5.90 -2.88 -3.03
N ALA A 30 -5.58 -3.89 -3.84
CA ALA A 30 -4.20 -4.22 -4.21
C ALA A 30 -3.53 -3.08 -4.97
N PHE A 31 -4.21 -2.49 -5.95
CA PHE A 31 -3.70 -1.35 -6.70
C PHE A 31 -3.45 -0.12 -5.80
N ALA A 32 -4.42 0.23 -4.96
CA ALA A 32 -4.26 1.35 -4.02
C ALA A 32 -3.14 1.08 -3.00
N PHE A 33 -3.01 -0.18 -2.55
CA PHE A 33 -1.95 -0.60 -1.65
C PHE A 33 -0.58 -0.51 -2.30
N GLU A 34 -0.40 -1.03 -3.53
CA GLU A 34 0.85 -0.99 -4.30
C GLU A 34 1.39 0.44 -4.41
N VAL A 35 0.57 1.39 -4.86
CA VAL A 35 0.96 2.81 -4.97
C VAL A 35 1.46 3.38 -3.64
N GLY A 36 0.77 3.09 -2.54
CA GLY A 36 1.16 3.58 -1.21
C GLY A 36 2.38 2.86 -0.64
N TYR A 37 2.45 1.54 -0.85
CA TYR A 37 3.48 0.67 -0.30
C TYR A 37 4.82 0.94 -0.96
N ASP A 38 4.87 1.04 -2.29
CA ASP A 38 6.11 1.30 -3.02
C ASP A 38 6.72 2.63 -2.60
N GLY A 39 5.93 3.71 -2.62
CA GLY A 39 6.42 5.04 -2.23
C GLY A 39 6.86 5.13 -0.76
N LEU A 40 6.18 4.41 0.14
CA LEU A 40 6.53 4.40 1.56
C LEU A 40 7.79 3.57 1.82
N THR A 41 7.88 2.38 1.24
CA THR A 41 9.04 1.50 1.41
C THR A 41 10.29 2.08 0.77
N ASP A 42 10.18 2.68 -0.42
CA ASP A 42 11.28 3.42 -1.05
C ASP A 42 11.78 4.55 -0.17
N ARG A 43 10.86 5.34 0.41
CA ARG A 43 11.25 6.43 1.32
C ARG A 43 11.95 5.91 2.56
N ILE A 44 11.47 4.82 3.15
CA ILE A 44 12.13 4.19 4.31
C ILE A 44 13.53 3.72 3.91
N TRP A 45 13.65 3.00 2.80
CA TRP A 45 14.91 2.46 2.33
C TRP A 45 15.93 3.56 2.01
N ARG A 46 15.51 4.63 1.32
CA ARG A 46 16.38 5.78 1.00
C ARG A 46 16.88 6.48 2.26
N ARG A 47 16.03 6.66 3.27
CA ARG A 47 16.43 7.24 4.57
C ARG A 47 17.45 6.37 5.29
N LEU A 48 17.31 5.05 5.23
CA LEU A 48 18.25 4.12 5.85
C LEU A 48 19.60 4.05 5.10
N ASN A 49 19.62 4.40 3.81
CA ASN A 49 20.79 4.33 2.94
C ASN A 49 21.24 5.69 2.40
N GLU A 50 20.93 6.76 3.14
CA GLU A 50 21.28 8.12 2.77
C GLU A 50 22.80 8.27 2.61
N GLY A 51 23.23 8.87 1.49
CA GLY A 51 24.64 9.08 1.16
C GLY A 51 25.35 7.83 0.62
N ARG A 52 24.65 6.71 0.46
CA ARG A 52 25.18 5.47 -0.12
C ARG A 52 24.55 5.11 -1.47
N THR A 53 23.36 5.67 -1.76
CA THR A 53 22.65 5.39 -3.00
C THR A 53 23.38 6.04 -4.18
N TRP A 54 23.36 5.41 -5.35
CA TRP A 54 23.94 6.00 -6.57
C TRP A 54 23.43 7.42 -6.81
N ASP A 55 22.14 7.66 -6.63
CA ASP A 55 21.54 9.00 -6.75
C ASP A 55 22.21 10.07 -5.89
N ASP A 56 22.73 9.70 -4.71
CA ASP A 56 23.33 10.65 -3.77
C ASP A 56 24.81 10.92 -4.11
N ILE A 57 25.47 10.01 -4.84
CA ILE A 57 26.91 10.08 -5.13
C ILE A 57 27.23 10.33 -6.61
N LYS A 58 26.26 10.18 -7.52
CA LYS A 58 26.48 10.28 -8.98
C LYS A 58 27.08 11.60 -9.41
N ASP A 59 26.71 12.70 -8.76
CA ASP A 59 27.23 14.05 -9.05
C ASP A 59 28.76 14.14 -8.90
N ARG A 60 29.39 13.20 -8.19
CA ARG A 60 30.85 13.09 -8.05
C ARG A 60 31.52 12.43 -9.26
N TYR A 61 30.75 11.75 -10.11
CA TYR A 61 31.25 10.87 -11.17
C TYR A 61 30.67 11.20 -12.55
N THR A 62 29.51 11.86 -12.61
CA THR A 62 28.85 12.29 -13.84
C THR A 62 28.76 13.81 -13.86
N SER A 63 29.20 14.42 -14.96
CA SER A 63 29.19 15.88 -15.20
C SER A 63 27.85 16.36 -15.73
#